data_AF-A0A662RDG5-F1
#
_entry.id   AF-A0A662RDG5-F1
#
_cell.length_a   1.000
_cell.length_b   1.000
_cell.length_c   1.000
_cell.angle_alpha   90.00
_cell.angle_beta   90.00
_cell.angle_gamma   90.00
#
_symmetry.space_group_name_H-M   'P 1'
#
loop_
_entity.id
_entity.type
_entity.pdbx_description
1 polymer ?
#
loop_
_entity_poly.entity_id
_entity_poly.type
_entity_poly.pdbx_seq_one_letter_code
_entity_poly.pdbx_strand_id
1 'polypeptide(L)' 'FDIVEDDNQVIITTHSLEAARTIAGINEEKTAIYLTSLEKGALKTKKLTLKEIEEFSEAGIDVRVAEPLLL' A
#
# COMPACT_ATOMS: atom_id res chain seq x y z
N PHE A 1 -13.59 -2.80 -14.64
CA PHE A 1 -12.88 -4.08 -14.43
C PHE A 1 -13.87 -4.98 -13.71
N ASP A 2 -14.54 -5.92 -14.39
CA ASP A 2 -15.64 -6.71 -13.81
C ASP A 2 -15.34 -7.28 -12.41
N ILE A 3 -14.09 -7.72 -12.18
CA ILE A 3 -13.65 -8.24 -10.88
C ILE A 3 -13.84 -7.26 -9.71
N VAL A 4 -13.68 -5.94 -9.90
CA VAL A 4 -13.79 -4.94 -8.83
C VAL A 4 -15.22 -4.40 -8.68
N GLU A 5 -16.06 -4.63 -9.68
CA GLU A 5 -17.44 -4.11 -9.75
C GLU A 5 -18.45 -5.04 -9.06
N ASP A 6 -18.14 -6.33 -8.94
CA ASP A 6 -19.02 -7.37 -8.36
C ASP A 6 -18.81 -7.62 -6.84
N ASP A 7 -18.49 -6.60 -6.05
CA ASP A 7 -18.21 -6.70 -4.59
C ASP A 7 -17.12 -7.73 -4.19
N ASN A 8 -16.29 -8.19 -5.15
CA ASN A 8 -15.21 -9.11 -4.85
C ASN A 8 -14.04 -8.39 -4.17
N GLN A 9 -13.51 -9.00 -3.11
CA GLN A 9 -12.27 -8.52 -2.49
C GLN A 9 -11.05 -9.01 -3.28
N VAL A 10 -10.22 -8.08 -3.72
CA VAL A 10 -8.96 -8.37 -4.40
C VAL A 10 -7.80 -8.05 -3.47
N ILE A 11 -6.91 -9.03 -3.23
CA ILE A 11 -5.69 -8.85 -2.44
C ILE A 11 -4.50 -9.03 -3.37
N ILE A 12 -3.62 -8.03 -3.38
CA ILE A 12 -2.43 -8.00 -4.24
C ILE A 12 -1.22 -7.74 -3.36
N THR A 13 -0.15 -8.50 -3.59
CA THR A 13 1.16 -8.27 -2.97
C THR A 13 2.15 -7.87 -4.05
N THR A 14 2.87 -6.78 -3.84
CA THR A 14 3.90 -6.31 -4.77
C THR A 14 5.07 -5.71 -4.01
N HIS A 15 6.28 -5.87 -4.56
CA HIS A 15 7.47 -5.17 -4.09
C HIS A 15 7.68 -3.83 -4.82
N SER A 16 6.89 -3.56 -5.88
CA SER A 16 6.94 -2.33 -6.66
C SER A 16 5.97 -1.30 -6.08
N LEU A 17 6.52 -0.20 -5.56
CA LEU A 17 5.72 0.94 -5.11
C LEU A 17 4.94 1.57 -6.27
N GLU A 18 5.53 1.61 -7.47
CA GLU A 18 4.84 2.06 -8.68
C GLU A 18 3.59 1.24 -8.97
N ALA A 19 3.70 -0.09 -8.95
CA ALA A 19 2.55 -0.97 -9.18
C ALA A 19 1.47 -0.77 -8.09
N ALA A 20 1.88 -0.62 -6.82
CA ALA A 20 0.94 -0.35 -5.73
C ALA A 20 0.17 0.97 -5.95
N ARG A 21 0.86 2.04 -6.40
CA ARG A 21 0.24 3.32 -6.75
C ARG A 21 -0.71 3.20 -7.94
N THR A 22 -0.24 2.58 -9.04
CA THR A 22 -1.06 2.40 -10.24
C THR A 22 -2.34 1.64 -9.95
N ILE A 23 -2.27 0.57 -9.15
CA ILE A 23 -3.43 -0.24 -8.78
C ILE A 23 -4.35 0.56 -7.85
N ALA A 24 -3.82 1.24 -6.85
CA ALA A 24 -4.62 2.03 -5.92
C ALA A 24 -5.34 3.19 -6.60
N GLY A 25 -4.72 3.82 -7.60
CA GLY A 25 -5.33 4.87 -8.42
C GLY A 25 -6.54 4.42 -9.24
N ILE A 26 -6.77 3.11 -9.43
CA ILE A 26 -7.97 2.60 -10.12
C ILE A 26 -9.23 2.90 -9.31
N ASN A 27 -9.15 2.84 -7.97
CA ASN A 27 -10.26 3.12 -7.08
C ASN A 27 -9.75 3.58 -5.71
N GLU A 28 -9.33 4.84 -5.61
CA GLU A 28 -8.71 5.40 -4.41
C GLU A 28 -9.63 5.37 -3.19
N GLU A 29 -10.93 5.59 -3.39
CA GLU A 29 -11.91 5.66 -2.29
C GLU A 29 -12.09 4.31 -1.57
N LYS A 30 -11.99 3.20 -2.30
CA LYS A 30 -12.19 1.85 -1.76
C LYS A 30 -10.88 1.10 -1.51
N THR A 31 -9.75 1.58 -2.01
CA THR A 31 -8.47 0.88 -1.88
C THR A 31 -7.78 1.20 -0.57
N ALA A 32 -7.17 0.19 0.05
CA ALA A 32 -6.27 0.34 1.19
C ALA A 32 -4.92 -0.27 0.85
N ILE A 33 -3.83 0.46 1.14
CA ILE A 33 -2.46 -0.02 0.94
C ILE A 33 -1.92 -0.41 2.31
N TYR A 34 -1.33 -1.59 2.43
CA TYR A 34 -0.73 -2.05 3.68
C TYR A 34 0.77 -2.18 3.52
N LEU A 35 1.53 -1.38 4.27
CA LEU A 35 2.95 -1.63 4.51
C LEU A 35 3.06 -2.79 5.50
N THR A 36 3.77 -3.84 5.12
CA THR A 36 3.87 -5.08 5.90
C THR A 36 5.31 -5.40 6.24
N SER A 37 5.54 -5.92 7.44
CA SER A 37 6.86 -6.38 7.90
C SER A 37 6.70 -7.65 8.74
N LEU A 38 7.57 -8.63 8.53
CA LEU A 38 7.56 -9.88 9.29
C LEU A 38 8.84 -9.96 10.13
N GLU A 39 8.70 -9.72 11.44
CA GLU A 39 9.83 -9.72 12.37
C GLU A 39 9.54 -10.69 13.53
N LYS A 40 10.48 -11.60 13.83
CA LYS A 40 10.36 -12.57 14.94
C LYS A 40 9.04 -13.37 14.94
N GLY A 41 8.52 -13.70 13.75
CA GLY A 41 7.26 -14.44 13.59
C GLY A 41 5.99 -13.60 13.77
N ALA A 42 6.10 -12.28 13.94
CA ALA A 42 4.97 -11.36 14.02
C ALA A 42 4.85 -10.53 12.73
N LEU A 43 3.69 -10.61 12.08
CA LEU A 43 3.36 -9.75 10.94
C LEU A 43 2.85 -8.40 11.46
N LYS A 44 3.67 -7.35 11.28
CA LYS A 44 3.29 -5.96 11.50
C LYS A 44 2.69 -5.38 10.23
N THR A 45 1.69 -4.52 10.39
CA THR A 45 1.03 -3.86 9.26
C THR A 45 0.69 -2.41 9.58
N LYS A 46 0.81 -1.53 8.59
CA LYS A 46 0.33 -0.15 8.66
C LYS A 46 -0.48 0.15 7.42
N LYS A 47 -1.71 0.59 7.63
CA LYS A 47 -2.57 1.08 6.57
C LYS A 47 -2.08 2.47 6.15
N LEU A 48 -1.90 2.65 4.85
CA LEU A 48 -1.59 3.91 4.20
C LEU A 48 -2.63 4.15 3.10
N THR A 49 -2.99 5.41 2.92
CA THR A 49 -3.74 5.91 1.77
C THR A 49 -2.78 6.18 0.61
N LEU A 50 -3.32 6.28 -0.62
CA LEU A 50 -2.51 6.70 -1.76
C LEU A 50 -1.91 8.10 -1.53
N LYS A 51 -2.71 9.02 -0.98
CA LYS A 51 -2.28 10.38 -0.61
C LYS A 51 -1.08 10.39 0.34
N GLU A 52 -1.10 9.58 1.40
CA GLU A 52 0.05 9.49 2.31
C GLU A 52 1.31 8.98 1.59
N ILE A 53 1.17 7.99 0.71
CA ILE A 53 2.31 7.48 -0.09
C ILE A 53 2.85 8.57 -1.02
N GLU A 54 1.98 9.36 -1.64
CA GLU A 54 2.37 10.50 -2.47
C GLU A 54 3.08 11.58 -1.66
N GLU A 55 2.54 11.96 -0.50
CA GLU A 55 3.16 12.94 0.40
C GLU A 55 4.57 12.49 0.86
N PHE A 56 4.73 11.21 1.22
CA PHE A 56 6.06 10.65 1.52
C PHE A 56 6.98 10.70 0.29
N SER A 57 6.49 10.31 -0.89
CA SER A 57 7.26 10.33 -2.12
C SER A 57 7.71 11.74 -2.52
N GLU A 58 6.84 12.74 -2.38
CA GLU A 58 7.13 14.16 -2.63
C GLU A 58 8.18 14.70 -1.65
N ALA A 59 8.16 14.23 -0.40
CA ALA A 59 9.19 14.52 0.60
C ALA A 59 10.51 13.75 0.36
N GLY A 60 10.62 12.93 -0.70
CA GLY A 60 11.78 12.11 -0.99
C GLY A 60 11.93 10.87 -0.09
N ILE A 61 10.85 10.46 0.59
CA ILE A 61 10.82 9.34 1.52
C ILE A 61 10.22 8.11 0.83
N ASP A 62 10.99 7.04 0.73
CA ASP A 62 10.46 5.73 0.34
C ASP A 62 9.89 5.04 1.58
N VAL A 63 8.56 4.86 1.63
CA VAL A 63 7.85 4.22 2.75
C VAL A 63 8.33 2.79 3.04
N ARG A 64 8.92 2.10 2.06
CA ARG A 64 9.48 0.75 2.23
C ARG A 64 10.81 0.80 3.00
N VAL A 65 11.61 1.83 2.76
CA VAL A 65 12.89 2.06 3.45
C VAL A 65 12.66 2.64 4.84
N ALA A 66 11.67 3.52 4.97
CA ALA A 66 11.24 4.11 6.24
C ALA A 66 10.43 3.14 7.12
N GLU A 67 10.25 1.88 6.70
CA GLU A 67 9.51 0.86 7.44
C GLU A 67 9.87 0.80 8.94
N PRO A 68 11.15 0.81 9.36
CA PRO A 68 11.51 0.74 10.79
C PRO A 68 11.06 1.95 11.63
N LEU A 69 10.69 3.06 10.98
CA LEU A 69 10.17 4.27 11.63
C LEU A 69 8.64 4.34 11.54
N LEU A 70 8.06 3.63 10.58
CA LEU A 70 6.63 3.65 10.28
C LEU A 70 5.87 2.50 10.97
N LEU A 71 6.52 1.35 11.21
CA LEU A 71 5.99 0.12 11.86
C LEU A 71 6.68 -0.20 13.19
#